data_AF-A0A955FWJ7-F1
#
_entry.id   AF-A0A955FWJ7-F1
#
_cell.length_a   1.000
_cell.length_b   1.000
_cell.length_c   1.000
_cell.angle_alpha   90.00
_cell.angle_beta   90.00
_cell.angle_gamma   90.00
#
_symmetry.space_group_name_H-M   'P 1'
#
loop_
_entity.id
_entity.type
_entity.pdbx_description
1 polymer ?
#
loop_
_entity_poly.entity_id
_entity_poly.type
_entity_poly.pdbx_seq_one_letter_code
_entity_poly.pdbx_strand_id
1 'polypeptide(L)'
;MRRVFLAIVLTMVGAATGLSQSVSAYQSDDKQFINGDNIFYVYVKAGEKLSASFLRSIHSESGGVINPPQVDVTITIDAPGLKQQKCVAKANVAVGKGCIFKQQTAAKTGIWRVQFVTGKGAKIFTEGFPDVRWGKNFFSWNITVNGLKADIQQGRLWTERYSFRQPIGQESTGDFEHFYVSEDGYIYKAIEYGYNGQVSMLSADSIGIRKMDECVSVYQSIEVDNDEFSPAFGACGNTYKLFFEEPAGDLPQKATRWDGTEDWVRPNIERPSLSELHFTSNKSADQQSGTISYFLHNFIGQYDIKIDVDNDGSFEGQSDVTLHQQMKSLSDGLQHVYFQGVDRRGQVIPPSQKIGIKVVITKVAEIHFVATDVEGRQGLEVTRLNGDNAPTNRLCWNDTELSTIKYSRFATDTADGRSCPESRSGVHGWQYNSKSWGNARYIDDWIYATAKLDGDNQIVYPEDKVAVAEKSTTNWLLIGGVAVGLVAAVAGVVVVLRHLGKSKTPDVMPSAPPTPPTPPGIQPIGSQDPTALPPQDQDRY
;
A
#
# COMPACT_ATOMS: atom_id res chain seq x y z
N MET A 1 64.95 0.37 53.18
CA MET A 1 65.49 -0.79 52.44
C MET A 1 64.33 -1.67 51.98
N ARG A 2 64.16 -1.80 50.65
CA ARG A 2 63.61 -2.95 49.88
C ARG A 2 62.55 -3.86 50.53
N ARG A 3 61.34 -3.92 49.94
CA ARG A 3 60.79 -5.06 49.15
C ARG A 3 59.30 -4.81 48.81
N VAL A 4 59.00 -4.49 47.54
CA VAL A 4 58.37 -5.36 46.52
C VAL A 4 56.92 -5.74 46.87
N PHE A 5 55.96 -4.97 46.34
CA PHE A 5 54.57 -5.41 46.16
C PHE A 5 54.41 -5.84 44.70
N LEU A 6 54.14 -7.13 44.51
CA LEU A 6 53.90 -7.78 43.23
C LEU A 6 52.45 -7.54 42.81
N ALA A 7 52.25 -6.84 41.70
CA ALA A 7 50.95 -6.69 41.06
C ALA A 7 50.56 -7.98 40.35
N ILE A 8 49.47 -8.63 40.78
CA ILE A 8 48.80 -9.68 40.03
C ILE A 8 47.63 -9.01 39.30
N VAL A 9 47.86 -8.64 38.05
CA VAL A 9 46.80 -8.30 37.10
C VAL A 9 46.31 -9.61 36.52
N LEU A 10 45.17 -10.08 37.02
CA LEU A 10 44.47 -11.25 36.48
C LEU A 10 43.61 -10.77 35.29
N THR A 11 44.16 -10.86 34.09
CA THR A 11 43.41 -10.60 32.84
C THR A 11 42.49 -11.78 32.59
N MET A 12 41.24 -11.71 33.07
CA MET A 12 40.18 -12.60 32.61
C MET A 12 39.81 -12.20 31.18
N VAL A 13 40.38 -12.91 30.20
CA VAL A 13 39.83 -12.98 28.85
C VAL A 13 38.56 -13.85 28.96
N GLY A 14 37.44 -13.20 29.26
CA GLY A 14 36.13 -13.80 29.13
C GLY A 14 35.87 -14.04 27.64
N ALA A 15 36.04 -15.28 27.20
CA ALA A 15 35.53 -15.74 25.92
C ALA A 15 34.00 -15.62 25.98
N ALA A 16 33.48 -14.48 25.54
CA ALA A 16 32.08 -14.37 25.17
C ALA A 16 31.88 -15.31 23.99
N THR A 17 31.48 -16.54 24.27
CA THR A 17 30.79 -17.39 23.30
C THR A 17 29.49 -16.68 22.99
N GLY A 18 29.54 -15.70 22.09
CA GLY A 18 28.38 -15.19 21.42
C GLY A 18 27.70 -16.42 20.83
N LEU A 19 26.56 -16.80 21.41
CA LEU A 19 25.62 -17.66 20.75
C LEU A 19 25.32 -16.92 19.45
N SER A 20 25.91 -17.37 18.34
CA SER A 20 25.49 -16.97 17.02
C SER A 20 24.02 -17.29 16.98
N GLN A 21 23.17 -16.29 17.16
CA GLN A 21 21.77 -16.41 16.83
C GLN A 21 21.79 -16.86 15.38
N SER A 22 21.44 -18.12 15.16
CA SER A 22 21.26 -18.65 13.82
C SER A 22 20.24 -17.72 13.19
N VAL A 23 20.71 -16.89 12.25
CA VAL A 23 19.86 -16.04 11.43
C VAL A 23 18.81 -16.98 10.86
N SER A 24 17.58 -16.89 11.38
CA SER A 24 16.53 -17.84 11.06
C SER A 24 15.70 -17.27 9.92
N ALA A 25 15.16 -18.17 9.11
CA ALA A 25 14.06 -17.89 8.23
C ALA A 25 12.91 -17.22 9.00
N TYR A 26 12.09 -16.41 8.33
CA TYR A 26 10.85 -15.99 8.97
C TYR A 26 9.89 -17.19 9.08
N GLN A 27 9.36 -17.36 10.29
CA GLN A 27 8.41 -18.39 10.66
C GLN A 27 7.28 -17.75 11.43
N SER A 28 6.10 -18.38 11.41
CA SER A 28 5.00 -18.00 12.29
C SER A 28 5.46 -18.03 13.75
N ASP A 29 5.06 -17.02 14.52
CA ASP A 29 5.21 -17.01 15.98
C ASP A 29 4.53 -18.24 16.61
N ASP A 30 5.01 -18.72 17.75
CA ASP A 30 4.47 -19.93 18.38
C ASP A 30 3.06 -19.73 18.97
N LYS A 31 2.57 -18.49 19.02
CA LYS A 31 1.19 -18.14 19.35
C LYS A 31 0.34 -17.86 18.12
N GLN A 32 0.94 -17.58 16.95
CA GLN A 32 0.23 -17.30 15.71
C GLN A 32 0.23 -18.50 14.77
N PHE A 33 -0.95 -18.94 14.38
CA PHE A 33 -1.12 -20.02 13.41
C PHE A 33 -1.94 -19.57 12.23
N ILE A 34 -1.85 -20.28 11.10
CA ILE A 34 -2.80 -20.12 10.01
C ILE A 34 -3.76 -21.31 9.98
N ASN A 35 -5.04 -21.00 9.83
CA ASN A 35 -6.09 -21.96 9.50
C ASN A 35 -7.09 -21.40 8.48
N GLY A 36 -6.94 -20.13 8.11
CA GLY A 36 -7.63 -19.48 7.00
C GLY A 36 -6.81 -19.49 5.71
N ASP A 37 -7.46 -19.25 4.57
CA ASP A 37 -6.78 -19.06 3.28
C ASP A 37 -5.78 -17.90 3.37
N ASN A 38 -4.56 -18.12 2.86
CA ASN A 38 -3.48 -17.13 2.83
C ASN A 38 -2.71 -17.18 1.51
N ILE A 39 -2.17 -16.02 1.12
CA ILE A 39 -1.21 -15.91 0.01
C ILE A 39 0.03 -15.19 0.54
N PHE A 40 1.16 -15.87 0.47
CA PHE A 40 2.47 -15.28 0.74
C PHE A 40 3.17 -15.01 -0.57
N TYR A 41 3.92 -13.93 -0.61
CA TYR A 41 4.75 -13.54 -1.74
C TYR A 41 6.19 -13.42 -1.31
N VAL A 42 7.09 -13.82 -2.21
CA VAL A 42 8.53 -13.84 -1.90
C VAL A 42 9.32 -13.32 -3.09
N TYR A 43 10.20 -12.35 -2.86
CA TYR A 43 11.16 -11.96 -3.89
C TYR A 43 12.38 -12.88 -3.85
N VAL A 44 12.70 -13.52 -4.98
CA VAL A 44 13.80 -14.48 -5.10
C VAL A 44 14.61 -14.15 -6.35
N LYS A 45 15.94 -14.01 -6.22
CA LYS A 45 16.86 -13.78 -7.34
C LYS A 45 17.24 -15.10 -8.00
N ALA A 46 17.55 -15.06 -9.30
CA ALA A 46 18.03 -16.23 -10.04
C ALA A 46 19.23 -16.88 -9.33
N GLY A 47 19.19 -18.20 -9.17
CA GLY A 47 20.19 -19.01 -8.46
C GLY A 47 19.97 -19.14 -6.95
N GLU A 48 19.18 -18.27 -6.32
CA GLU A 48 18.75 -18.44 -4.93
C GLU A 48 17.77 -19.60 -4.78
N LYS A 49 17.55 -20.05 -3.54
CA LYS A 49 16.71 -21.20 -3.24
C LYS A 49 15.60 -20.85 -2.28
N LEU A 50 14.37 -21.26 -2.58
CA LEU A 50 13.23 -21.14 -1.66
C LEU A 50 12.89 -22.50 -1.04
N SER A 51 12.69 -22.54 0.28
CA SER A 51 12.06 -23.66 0.97
C SER A 51 10.84 -23.18 1.75
N ALA A 52 9.85 -24.06 1.90
CA ALA A 52 8.65 -23.77 2.67
C ALA A 52 8.16 -25.00 3.42
N SER A 53 7.62 -24.81 4.62
CA SER A 53 6.96 -25.85 5.38
C SER A 53 5.71 -25.34 6.07
N PHE A 54 4.67 -26.17 6.09
CA PHE A 54 3.38 -25.93 6.73
C PHE A 54 3.05 -27.17 7.55
N LEU A 55 3.22 -27.09 8.86
CA LEU A 55 3.11 -28.23 9.76
C LEU A 55 1.93 -28.03 10.70
N ARG A 56 1.13 -29.09 10.89
CA ARG A 56 0.00 -29.05 11.80
C ARG A 56 0.50 -28.83 13.24
N SER A 57 -0.03 -27.81 13.89
CA SER A 57 0.19 -27.50 15.30
C SER A 57 -0.55 -28.48 16.22
N ILE A 58 -0.17 -28.52 17.50
CA ILE A 58 -0.96 -29.19 18.54
C ILE A 58 -2.34 -28.54 18.72
N HIS A 59 -2.45 -27.25 18.37
CA HIS A 59 -3.67 -26.49 18.48
C HIS A 59 -4.64 -26.80 17.32
N SER A 60 -5.92 -26.62 17.60
CA SER A 60 -7.01 -26.72 16.64
C SER A 60 -8.21 -25.99 17.21
N GLU A 61 -9.20 -25.68 16.37
CA GLU A 61 -10.47 -25.15 16.88
C GLU A 61 -11.09 -26.15 17.86
N SER A 62 -11.15 -25.78 19.14
CA SER A 62 -11.87 -26.50 20.17
C SER A 62 -13.33 -26.06 20.17
N GLY A 63 -14.25 -26.99 20.39
CA GLY A 63 -15.70 -26.79 20.25
C GLY A 63 -16.23 -25.44 20.74
N GLY A 64 -17.05 -24.82 19.90
CA GLY A 64 -17.66 -23.50 20.07
C GLY A 64 -18.54 -23.16 18.86
N VAL A 65 -19.03 -21.92 18.77
CA VAL A 65 -19.85 -21.42 17.63
C VAL A 65 -19.11 -21.53 16.29
N ILE A 66 -17.79 -21.49 16.36
CA ILE A 66 -16.85 -21.56 15.24
C ILE A 66 -16.17 -22.94 15.27
N ASN A 67 -16.92 -24.02 15.04
CA ASN A 67 -16.34 -25.37 14.90
C ASN A 67 -16.30 -25.76 13.41
N PRO A 68 -15.36 -25.20 12.61
CA PRO A 68 -15.22 -25.59 11.22
C PRO A 68 -14.83 -27.08 11.13
N PRO A 69 -15.13 -27.74 10.00
CA PRO A 69 -14.72 -29.12 9.80
C PRO A 69 -13.21 -29.23 9.56
N GLN A 70 -12.67 -30.43 9.79
CA GLN A 70 -11.34 -30.76 9.28
C GLN A 70 -11.43 -30.95 7.77
N VAL A 71 -10.59 -30.23 7.04
CA VAL A 71 -10.51 -30.31 5.58
C VAL A 71 -9.08 -30.48 5.13
N ASP A 72 -8.93 -31.05 3.94
CA ASP A 72 -7.65 -31.03 3.23
C ASP A 72 -7.21 -29.58 3.02
N VAL A 73 -5.92 -29.31 3.21
CA VAL A 73 -5.30 -28.02 2.88
C VAL A 73 -4.35 -28.25 1.72
N THR A 74 -4.51 -27.46 0.66
CA THR A 74 -3.63 -27.46 -0.49
C THR A 74 -2.64 -26.31 -0.38
N ILE A 75 -1.35 -26.63 -0.46
CA ILE A 75 -0.29 -25.63 -0.54
C ILE A 75 0.30 -25.68 -1.95
N THR A 76 0.41 -24.53 -2.62
CA THR A 76 1.05 -24.40 -3.94
C THR A 76 2.20 -23.39 -3.90
N ILE A 77 3.23 -23.64 -4.71
CA ILE A 77 4.31 -22.69 -4.99
C ILE A 77 4.34 -22.44 -6.49
N ASP A 78 4.15 -21.19 -6.88
CA ASP A 78 4.25 -20.69 -8.25
C ASP A 78 5.39 -19.68 -8.36
N ALA A 79 6.12 -19.70 -9.47
CA ALA A 79 7.21 -18.76 -9.69
C ALA A 79 7.53 -18.58 -11.19
N PRO A 80 8.20 -17.48 -11.58
CA PRO A 80 8.61 -17.26 -12.96
C PRO A 80 9.48 -18.41 -13.49
N GLY A 81 8.97 -19.13 -14.48
CA GLY A 81 9.68 -20.26 -15.09
C GLY A 81 9.74 -21.53 -14.24
N LEU A 82 9.02 -21.59 -13.11
CA LEU A 82 8.89 -22.79 -12.29
C LEU A 82 7.57 -23.50 -12.63
N LYS A 83 7.61 -24.81 -12.86
CA LYS A 83 6.38 -25.62 -12.87
C LYS A 83 5.78 -25.61 -11.47
N GLN A 84 4.50 -25.26 -11.33
CA GLN A 84 3.81 -25.22 -10.05
C GLN A 84 4.12 -26.46 -9.19
N GLN A 85 4.59 -26.22 -7.98
CA GLN A 85 4.73 -27.26 -6.97
C GLN A 85 3.46 -27.31 -6.15
N LYS A 86 3.04 -28.52 -5.75
CA LYS A 86 1.79 -28.73 -5.01
C LYS A 86 1.97 -29.80 -3.95
N CYS A 87 1.42 -29.53 -2.77
CA CYS A 87 1.31 -30.50 -1.68
C CYS A 87 -0.08 -30.40 -1.05
N VAL A 88 -0.61 -31.51 -0.53
CA VAL A 88 -1.89 -31.54 0.17
C VAL A 88 -1.68 -32.13 1.55
N ALA A 89 -1.89 -31.33 2.60
CA ALA A 89 -2.00 -31.80 3.97
C ALA A 89 -3.43 -32.32 4.19
N LYS A 90 -3.57 -33.62 4.48
CA LYS A 90 -4.88 -34.25 4.65
C LYS A 90 -5.63 -33.71 5.87
N ALA A 91 -6.96 -33.75 5.83
CA ALA A 91 -7.82 -33.33 6.94
C ALA A 91 -7.42 -33.95 8.30
N ASN A 92 -6.95 -35.19 8.29
CA ASN A 92 -6.50 -35.94 9.46
C ASN A 92 -4.97 -35.98 9.63
N VAL A 93 -4.21 -35.07 9.01
CA VAL A 93 -2.75 -35.00 9.11
C VAL A 93 -2.32 -34.97 10.58
N ALA A 94 -1.31 -35.74 10.98
CA ALA A 94 -0.84 -35.76 12.37
C ALA A 94 -0.14 -34.45 12.77
N VAL A 95 -0.12 -34.14 14.07
CA VAL A 95 0.67 -33.02 14.62
C VAL A 95 2.13 -33.14 14.21
N GLY A 96 2.76 -32.02 13.85
CA GLY A 96 4.14 -31.95 13.37
C GLY A 96 4.34 -32.53 11.96
N LYS A 97 3.26 -32.94 11.29
CA LYS A 97 3.25 -33.37 9.88
C LYS A 97 2.48 -32.37 9.04
N GLY A 98 2.71 -32.39 7.73
CA GLY A 98 2.11 -31.46 6.80
C GLY A 98 2.89 -31.41 5.50
N CYS A 99 2.94 -30.24 4.90
CA CYS A 99 3.64 -30.02 3.65
C CYS A 99 5.04 -29.49 3.89
N ILE A 100 6.04 -30.15 3.31
CA ILE A 100 7.44 -29.72 3.33
C ILE A 100 7.93 -29.70 1.89
N PHE A 101 8.25 -28.51 1.40
CA PHE A 101 8.84 -28.31 0.09
C PHE A 101 10.36 -28.29 0.24
N LYS A 102 11.03 -29.21 -0.46
CA LYS A 102 12.48 -29.17 -0.60
C LYS A 102 12.89 -27.85 -1.25
N GLN A 103 14.14 -27.44 -1.04
CA GLN A 103 14.72 -26.25 -1.69
C GLN A 103 14.47 -26.26 -3.20
N GLN A 104 13.84 -25.20 -3.70
CA GLN A 104 13.57 -24.93 -5.11
C GLN A 104 14.53 -23.83 -5.57
N THR A 105 15.43 -24.14 -6.52
CA THR A 105 16.33 -23.13 -7.09
C THR A 105 15.60 -22.25 -8.10
N ALA A 106 15.73 -20.94 -7.99
CA ALA A 106 15.13 -20.00 -8.91
C ALA A 106 15.87 -19.97 -10.25
N ALA A 107 15.17 -20.35 -11.33
CA ALA A 107 15.69 -20.22 -12.69
C ALA A 107 15.65 -18.77 -13.19
N LYS A 108 14.70 -17.97 -12.69
CA LYS A 108 14.52 -16.56 -13.01
C LYS A 108 14.29 -15.76 -11.73
N THR A 109 14.77 -14.53 -11.71
CA THR A 109 14.46 -13.55 -10.67
C THR A 109 12.98 -13.16 -10.76
N GLY A 110 12.30 -13.04 -9.63
CA GLY A 110 10.96 -12.46 -9.59
C GLY A 110 10.19 -12.75 -8.31
N ILE A 111 8.88 -12.52 -8.36
CA ILE A 111 7.93 -12.72 -7.27
C ILE A 111 7.38 -14.14 -7.33
N TRP A 112 7.65 -14.89 -6.28
CA TRP A 112 7.11 -16.22 -6.03
C TRP A 112 5.84 -16.08 -5.21
N ARG A 113 4.88 -16.98 -5.45
CA ARG A 113 3.63 -17.07 -4.70
C ARG A 113 3.55 -18.40 -3.97
N VAL A 114 3.33 -18.36 -2.67
CA VAL A 114 3.04 -19.54 -1.84
C VAL A 114 1.61 -19.41 -1.33
N GLN A 115 0.70 -20.25 -1.81
CA GLN A 115 -0.71 -20.20 -1.41
C GLN A 115 -1.01 -21.30 -0.40
N PHE A 116 -1.71 -20.95 0.67
CA PHE A 116 -2.32 -21.88 1.62
C PHE A 116 -3.83 -21.82 1.41
N VAL A 117 -4.43 -22.87 0.86
CA VAL A 117 -5.84 -22.91 0.50
C VAL A 117 -6.53 -24.08 1.19
N THR A 118 -7.52 -23.77 2.01
CA THR A 118 -8.37 -24.74 2.67
C THR A 118 -9.38 -25.35 1.69
N GLY A 119 -9.71 -26.63 1.89
CA GLY A 119 -10.61 -27.37 1.02
C GLY A 119 -12.05 -26.85 1.05
N LYS A 120 -12.84 -27.15 0.00
CA LYS A 120 -14.22 -26.65 -0.20
C LYS A 120 -15.20 -26.88 0.96
N GLY A 121 -14.91 -27.81 1.88
CA GLY A 121 -15.73 -28.03 3.06
C GLY A 121 -15.48 -27.07 4.21
N ALA A 122 -14.46 -26.21 4.13
CA ALA A 122 -14.12 -25.24 5.17
C ALA A 122 -15.25 -24.21 5.37
N LYS A 123 -15.29 -23.62 6.57
CA LYS A 123 -16.30 -22.61 6.92
C LYS A 123 -15.89 -21.26 6.35
N ILE A 124 -16.86 -20.50 5.85
CA ILE A 124 -16.70 -19.07 5.53
C ILE A 124 -17.49 -18.31 6.61
N PHE A 125 -16.90 -17.26 7.18
CA PHE A 125 -17.60 -16.35 8.08
C PHE A 125 -17.94 -15.11 7.26
N THR A 126 -19.17 -15.04 6.76
CA THR A 126 -19.57 -14.02 5.79
C THR A 126 -19.55 -12.61 6.35
N GLU A 127 -19.67 -12.47 7.66
CA GLU A 127 -19.72 -11.18 8.35
C GLU A 127 -18.33 -10.53 8.38
N GLY A 128 -17.29 -11.25 8.80
CA GLY A 128 -15.92 -10.71 8.94
C GLY A 128 -14.97 -11.03 7.77
N PHE A 129 -15.22 -12.14 7.08
CA PHE A 129 -14.24 -12.78 6.18
C PHE A 129 -14.93 -13.43 4.96
N PRO A 130 -15.65 -12.65 4.13
CA PRO A 130 -16.56 -13.19 3.11
C PRO A 130 -15.86 -14.05 2.04
N ASP A 131 -14.55 -13.90 1.87
CA ASP A 131 -13.75 -14.57 0.85
C ASP A 131 -12.64 -15.47 1.43
N VAL A 132 -12.56 -15.62 2.75
CA VAL A 132 -11.59 -16.50 3.42
C VAL A 132 -12.30 -17.75 3.93
N ARG A 133 -11.78 -18.91 3.55
CA ARG A 133 -12.20 -20.19 4.10
C ARG A 133 -11.32 -20.61 5.26
N TRP A 134 -11.95 -21.10 6.32
CA TRP A 134 -11.32 -21.46 7.59
C TRP A 134 -11.50 -22.94 7.91
N GLY A 135 -10.38 -23.63 8.13
CA GLY A 135 -10.33 -25.02 8.54
C GLY A 135 -10.14 -25.19 10.04
N LYS A 136 -10.39 -26.40 10.54
CA LYS A 136 -10.21 -26.74 11.96
C LYS A 136 -8.77 -26.80 12.44
N ASN A 137 -7.87 -27.29 11.60
CA ASN A 137 -6.48 -27.56 12.00
C ASN A 137 -5.64 -26.29 11.88
N PHE A 138 -4.84 -26.01 12.89
CA PHE A 138 -3.90 -24.89 12.88
C PHE A 138 -2.58 -25.35 12.28
N PHE A 139 -1.92 -24.48 11.53
CA PHE A 139 -0.62 -24.74 10.94
C PHE A 139 0.37 -23.65 11.34
N SER A 140 1.55 -24.08 11.79
CA SER A 140 2.73 -23.23 11.79
C SER A 140 3.32 -23.22 10.38
N TRP A 141 3.88 -22.09 9.97
CA TRP A 141 4.50 -21.95 8.66
C TRP A 141 5.93 -21.42 8.78
N ASN A 142 6.77 -21.79 7.82
CA ASN A 142 8.13 -21.28 7.66
C ASN A 142 8.41 -21.16 6.17
N ILE A 143 8.88 -19.99 5.73
CA ILE A 143 9.27 -19.73 4.35
C ILE A 143 10.65 -19.09 4.37
N THR A 144 11.61 -19.74 3.71
CA THR A 144 13.02 -19.32 3.71
C THR A 144 13.50 -19.05 2.30
N VAL A 145 14.26 -17.97 2.12
CA VAL A 145 15.08 -17.75 0.93
C VAL A 145 16.55 -17.89 1.32
N ASN A 146 17.26 -18.82 0.70
CA ASN A 146 18.70 -18.98 0.82
C ASN A 146 19.39 -18.37 -0.39
N GLY A 147 20.34 -17.48 -0.13
CA GLY A 147 21.26 -16.93 -1.11
C GLY A 147 22.19 -17.99 -1.69
N LEU A 148 23.02 -17.58 -2.66
CA LEU A 148 23.99 -18.45 -3.33
C LEU A 148 25.01 -19.08 -2.35
N LYS A 149 25.27 -18.42 -1.21
CA LYS A 149 26.19 -18.88 -0.16
C LYS A 149 25.46 -19.56 1.01
N ALA A 150 24.19 -19.96 0.79
CA ALA A 150 23.30 -20.52 1.80
C ALA A 150 22.93 -19.57 2.97
N ASP A 151 23.25 -18.29 2.84
CA ASP A 151 22.84 -17.22 3.75
C ASP A 151 21.34 -16.92 3.61
N ILE A 152 20.64 -16.74 4.73
CA ILE A 152 19.21 -16.43 4.71
C ILE A 152 19.01 -14.97 4.26
N GLN A 153 18.14 -14.77 3.27
CA GLN A 153 17.77 -13.46 2.78
C GLN A 153 16.51 -12.99 3.51
N GLN A 154 16.67 -12.04 4.42
CA GLN A 154 15.59 -11.46 5.21
C GLN A 154 14.87 -10.34 4.46
N GLY A 155 13.67 -9.97 4.91
CA GLY A 155 12.97 -8.79 4.40
C GLY A 155 12.41 -8.95 2.99
N ARG A 156 12.21 -10.20 2.54
CA ARG A 156 11.73 -10.53 1.19
C ARG A 156 10.40 -11.26 1.16
N LEU A 157 9.83 -11.55 2.32
CA LEU A 157 8.56 -12.24 2.50
C LEU A 157 7.48 -11.24 2.93
N TRP A 158 6.37 -11.21 2.18
CA TRP A 158 5.22 -10.40 2.53
C TRP A 158 3.91 -11.12 2.23
N THR A 159 2.82 -10.56 2.70
CA THR A 159 1.46 -10.82 2.26
C THR A 159 0.74 -9.50 2.01
N GLU A 160 -0.41 -9.54 1.37
CA GLU A 160 -1.29 -8.38 1.19
C GLU A 160 -2.46 -8.45 2.19
N ARG A 161 -2.70 -9.64 2.76
CA ARG A 161 -3.72 -9.88 3.77
C ARG A 161 -3.37 -11.13 4.55
N TYR A 162 -3.19 -10.99 5.86
CA TYR A 162 -2.77 -12.07 6.72
C TYR A 162 -3.95 -12.61 7.53
N SER A 163 -4.41 -13.82 7.21
CA SER A 163 -5.50 -14.49 7.92
C SER A 163 -4.92 -15.49 8.91
N PHE A 164 -5.05 -15.26 10.21
CA PHE A 164 -4.37 -16.04 11.23
C PHE A 164 -5.26 -16.27 12.45
N ARG A 165 -4.78 -17.13 13.33
CA ARG A 165 -5.45 -17.50 14.56
C ARG A 165 -4.47 -17.66 15.70
N GLN A 166 -4.82 -17.08 16.83
CA GLN A 166 -4.25 -17.38 18.12
C GLN A 166 -5.21 -18.27 18.93
N PRO A 167 -4.71 -19.22 19.74
CA PRO A 167 -5.56 -19.99 20.62
C PRO A 167 -6.35 -19.11 21.60
N ILE A 168 -7.50 -19.62 22.04
CA ILE A 168 -8.33 -18.97 23.06
C ILE A 168 -7.55 -18.98 24.38
N GLY A 169 -7.41 -17.81 25.01
CA GLY A 169 -6.75 -17.65 26.29
C GLY A 169 -5.79 -16.47 26.31
N GLN A 170 -5.67 -15.81 27.46
CA GLN A 170 -4.79 -14.65 27.64
C GLN A 170 -3.31 -15.03 27.49
N GLU A 171 -2.94 -16.28 27.80
CA GLU A 171 -1.60 -16.83 27.60
C GLU A 171 -1.15 -16.84 26.13
N SER A 172 -2.12 -16.80 25.22
CA SER A 172 -1.88 -16.75 23.77
C SER A 172 -1.74 -15.33 23.24
N THR A 173 -1.87 -14.30 24.10
CA THR A 173 -1.53 -12.92 23.72
C THR A 173 -0.03 -12.79 23.46
N GLY A 174 0.34 -11.99 22.47
CA GLY A 174 1.73 -11.78 22.07
C GLY A 174 1.94 -10.43 21.41
N ASP A 175 3.20 -10.01 21.34
CA ASP A 175 3.59 -8.80 20.62
C ASP A 175 3.98 -9.18 19.20
N PHE A 176 3.49 -8.45 18.20
CA PHE A 176 3.79 -8.72 16.80
C PHE A 176 4.33 -7.50 16.10
N GLU A 177 5.46 -7.68 15.43
CA GLU A 177 6.10 -6.64 14.62
C GLU A 177 5.87 -6.97 13.14
N HIS A 178 5.31 -6.01 12.42
CA HIS A 178 5.16 -6.09 10.97
C HIS A 178 5.64 -4.81 10.33
N PHE A 179 5.97 -4.90 9.05
CA PHE A 179 6.31 -3.75 8.23
C PHE A 179 5.34 -3.65 7.08
N TYR A 180 4.99 -2.44 6.67
CA TYR A 180 4.07 -2.21 5.57
C TYR A 180 4.76 -1.34 4.54
N VAL A 181 4.64 -1.72 3.27
CA VAL A 181 5.15 -0.93 2.15
C VAL A 181 3.97 -0.51 1.29
N SER A 182 3.84 0.79 1.05
CA SER A 182 2.84 1.32 0.13
C SER A 182 3.28 1.22 -1.33
N GLU A 183 2.32 1.33 -2.24
CA GLU A 183 2.61 1.42 -3.68
C GLU A 183 3.44 2.66 -4.05
N ASP A 184 3.38 3.71 -3.23
CA ASP A 184 4.23 4.91 -3.36
C ASP A 184 5.60 4.78 -2.64
N GLY A 185 5.94 3.61 -2.09
CA GLY A 185 7.24 3.36 -1.48
C GLY A 185 7.42 3.83 -0.03
N TYR A 186 6.36 4.28 0.63
CA TYR A 186 6.40 4.57 2.07
C TYR A 186 6.47 3.28 2.87
N ILE A 187 7.29 3.28 3.93
CA ILE A 187 7.54 2.14 4.78
C ILE A 187 7.07 2.48 6.20
N TYR A 188 6.28 1.60 6.78
CA TYR A 188 5.78 1.72 8.14
C TYR A 188 6.23 0.51 8.93
N LYS A 189 6.60 0.72 10.19
CA LYS A 189 6.76 -0.31 11.19
C LYS A 189 5.54 -0.26 12.11
N ALA A 190 4.86 -1.38 12.31
CA ALA A 190 3.77 -1.52 13.26
C ALA A 190 4.13 -2.56 14.32
N ILE A 191 3.87 -2.25 15.58
CA ILE A 191 4.00 -3.16 16.71
C ILE A 191 2.62 -3.27 17.37
N GLU A 192 2.05 -4.46 17.30
CA GLU A 192 0.80 -4.83 17.96
C GLU A 192 1.13 -5.43 19.33
N TYR A 193 0.94 -4.68 20.42
CA TYR A 193 1.25 -5.14 21.76
C TYR A 193 0.12 -5.99 22.36
N GLY A 194 0.47 -7.11 23.00
CA GLY A 194 -0.46 -7.97 23.72
C GLY A 194 -1.68 -8.41 22.91
N TYR A 195 -1.48 -8.60 21.60
CA TYR A 195 -2.52 -8.87 20.64
C TYR A 195 -3.00 -10.34 20.76
N ASN A 196 -4.31 -10.55 20.68
CA ASN A 196 -4.93 -11.86 20.52
C ASN A 196 -6.07 -11.75 19.50
N GLY A 197 -5.82 -12.25 18.29
CA GLY A 197 -6.82 -12.39 17.24
C GLY A 197 -7.25 -13.85 17.15
N GLN A 198 -8.51 -14.13 17.48
CA GLN A 198 -9.03 -15.49 17.40
C GLN A 198 -9.24 -15.90 15.94
N VAL A 199 -10.24 -15.42 15.21
CA VAL A 199 -10.34 -15.62 13.75
C VAL A 199 -9.93 -14.31 13.11
N SER A 200 -8.65 -13.96 13.12
CA SER A 200 -8.27 -12.58 12.82
C SER A 200 -7.65 -12.41 11.46
N MET A 201 -7.75 -11.19 10.95
CA MET A 201 -7.13 -10.78 9.70
C MET A 201 -6.51 -9.41 9.85
N LEU A 202 -5.31 -9.26 9.31
CA LEU A 202 -4.65 -7.97 9.13
C LEU A 202 -4.58 -7.64 7.64
N SER A 203 -4.93 -6.40 7.30
CA SER A 203 -4.71 -5.83 5.99
C SER A 203 -4.35 -4.36 6.10
N ALA A 204 -3.72 -3.82 5.07
CA ALA A 204 -3.53 -2.39 4.96
C ALA A 204 -3.66 -1.89 3.52
N ASP A 205 -4.17 -0.68 3.38
CA ASP A 205 -4.29 0.05 2.12
C ASP A 205 -4.45 1.56 2.39
N SER A 206 -4.68 2.36 1.35
CA SER A 206 -4.84 3.82 1.48
C SER A 206 -6.25 4.28 1.86
N ILE A 207 -7.20 3.36 2.05
CA ILE A 207 -8.63 3.66 2.18
C ILE A 207 -9.22 3.17 3.51
N GLY A 208 -8.82 1.99 3.99
CA GLY A 208 -9.38 1.36 5.18
C GLY A 208 -10.83 0.92 4.98
N ILE A 209 -11.70 1.36 5.88
CA ILE A 209 -13.14 1.18 5.74
C ILE A 209 -13.67 2.21 4.75
N ARG A 210 -14.50 1.75 3.81
CA ARG A 210 -15.11 2.57 2.76
C ARG A 210 -16.62 2.42 2.77
N LYS A 211 -17.29 3.44 2.21
CA LYS A 211 -18.67 3.29 1.76
C LYS A 211 -18.75 2.27 0.62
N MET A 212 -19.73 1.37 0.68
CA MET A 212 -19.92 0.37 -0.36
C MET A 212 -20.01 1.03 -1.74
N ASP A 213 -19.46 0.36 -2.76
CA ASP A 213 -19.32 0.86 -4.13
C ASP A 213 -18.55 2.17 -4.36
N GLU A 214 -18.06 2.80 -3.29
CA GLU A 214 -17.19 3.96 -3.33
C GLU A 214 -15.78 3.58 -2.85
N CYS A 215 -14.78 4.38 -3.25
CA CYS A 215 -13.41 4.23 -2.78
C CYS A 215 -13.00 5.45 -1.97
N VAL A 216 -13.82 5.76 -0.98
CA VAL A 216 -13.67 6.90 -0.08
C VAL A 216 -13.60 6.33 1.33
N SER A 217 -12.53 6.65 2.07
CA SER A 217 -12.43 6.26 3.47
C SER A 217 -13.53 6.92 4.28
N VAL A 218 -14.14 6.17 5.20
CA VAL A 218 -15.07 6.71 6.20
C VAL A 218 -14.38 7.10 7.50
N TYR A 219 -13.08 6.82 7.65
CA TYR A 219 -12.28 7.16 8.84
C TYR A 219 -12.96 6.73 10.14
N GLN A 220 -13.44 5.49 10.19
CA GLN A 220 -14.08 4.91 11.36
C GLN A 220 -14.06 3.38 11.32
N SER A 221 -14.02 2.79 12.51
CA SER A 221 -14.30 1.37 12.71
C SER A 221 -15.79 1.08 12.53
N ILE A 222 -16.12 -0.14 12.15
CA ILE A 222 -17.50 -0.57 11.92
C ILE A 222 -17.76 -1.97 12.51
N GLU A 223 -19.02 -2.27 12.81
CA GLU A 223 -19.46 -3.63 13.10
C GLU A 223 -19.40 -4.48 11.82
N VAL A 224 -19.15 -5.79 11.95
CA VAL A 224 -18.99 -6.67 10.77
C VAL A 224 -20.28 -6.89 9.96
N ASP A 225 -21.43 -6.62 10.55
CA ASP A 225 -22.75 -6.71 9.93
C ASP A 225 -23.25 -5.37 9.36
N ASN A 226 -22.38 -4.35 9.30
CA ASN A 226 -22.72 -3.07 8.70
C ASN A 226 -23.03 -3.23 7.19
N ASP A 227 -24.14 -2.66 6.76
CA ASP A 227 -24.66 -2.76 5.39
C ASP A 227 -24.42 -1.50 4.55
N GLU A 228 -23.73 -0.49 5.08
CA GLU A 228 -23.37 0.74 4.37
C GLU A 228 -21.86 0.79 4.05
N PHE A 229 -21.06 0.18 4.91
CA PHE A 229 -19.62 0.26 4.93
C PHE A 229 -18.99 -1.13 4.87
N SER A 230 -17.83 -1.20 4.23
CA SER A 230 -17.04 -2.43 4.17
C SER A 230 -15.56 -2.08 4.17
N PRO A 231 -14.68 -2.97 4.61
CA PRO A 231 -13.25 -2.82 4.35
C PRO A 231 -12.95 -2.84 2.85
N ALA A 232 -11.93 -2.08 2.42
CA ALA A 232 -11.54 -2.05 1.03
C ALA A 232 -11.01 -3.41 0.54
N PHE A 233 -10.12 -4.06 1.31
CA PHE A 233 -9.53 -5.38 0.98
C PHE A 233 -9.07 -5.51 -0.48
N GLY A 234 -8.49 -4.43 -1.02
CA GLY A 234 -8.02 -4.35 -2.41
C GLY A 234 -9.09 -4.09 -3.48
N ALA A 235 -10.38 -4.02 -3.13
CA ALA A 235 -11.45 -3.68 -4.07
C ALA A 235 -11.28 -2.27 -4.68
N CYS A 236 -10.56 -1.38 -3.98
CA CYS A 236 -10.25 -0.02 -4.41
C CYS A 236 -8.85 0.13 -5.02
N GLY A 237 -8.17 -0.98 -5.32
CA GLY A 237 -6.74 -0.96 -5.61
C GLY A 237 -5.93 -0.68 -4.34
N ASN A 238 -4.62 -0.45 -4.53
CA ASN A 238 -3.72 0.07 -3.50
C ASN A 238 -3.56 -0.82 -2.25
N THR A 239 -3.69 -2.15 -2.36
CA THR A 239 -3.36 -3.03 -1.23
C THR A 239 -1.88 -2.93 -0.91
N TYR A 240 -1.54 -2.64 0.34
CA TYR A 240 -0.17 -2.50 0.78
C TYR A 240 0.43 -3.86 1.15
N LYS A 241 1.75 -3.97 1.04
CA LYS A 241 2.47 -5.21 1.30
C LYS A 241 2.87 -5.25 2.76
N LEU A 242 2.31 -6.20 3.51
CA LEU A 242 2.65 -6.53 4.90
C LEU A 242 3.85 -7.49 4.89
N PHE A 243 5.03 -6.96 5.15
CA PHE A 243 6.26 -7.71 5.37
C PHE A 243 6.37 -8.17 6.81
N PHE A 244 6.92 -9.37 6.95
CA PHE A 244 7.15 -10.01 8.23
C PHE A 244 8.49 -9.64 8.88
N GLU A 245 9.39 -9.04 8.09
CA GLU A 245 10.68 -8.50 8.51
C GLU A 245 10.85 -7.13 7.86
N GLU A 246 11.79 -6.30 8.33
CA GLU A 246 12.07 -5.02 7.67
C GLU A 246 12.38 -5.25 6.17
N PRO A 247 11.66 -4.60 5.24
CA PRO A 247 11.82 -4.83 3.81
C PRO A 247 13.26 -4.60 3.36
N ALA A 248 13.84 -5.56 2.66
CA ALA A 248 15.26 -5.51 2.34
C ALA A 248 15.62 -4.28 1.49
N GLY A 249 16.77 -3.68 1.83
CA GLY A 249 17.32 -2.51 1.14
C GLY A 249 17.50 -2.69 -0.36
N ASP A 250 17.71 -3.95 -0.80
CA ASP A 250 18.03 -4.35 -2.16
C ASP A 250 16.83 -4.91 -2.95
N LEU A 251 15.61 -4.82 -2.41
CA LEU A 251 14.39 -5.12 -3.17
C LEU A 251 14.25 -4.18 -4.38
N PRO A 252 13.84 -4.69 -5.55
CA PRO A 252 13.62 -3.84 -6.71
C PRO A 252 12.31 -3.05 -6.56
N GLN A 253 12.12 -2.01 -7.38
CA GLN A 253 10.84 -1.31 -7.46
C GLN A 253 9.73 -2.20 -7.98
N LYS A 254 10.02 -2.99 -9.03
CA LYS A 254 9.11 -3.94 -9.68
C LYS A 254 9.81 -5.28 -9.93
N ALA A 255 9.03 -6.34 -10.03
CA ALA A 255 9.52 -7.67 -10.40
C ALA A 255 8.45 -8.47 -11.14
N THR A 256 8.89 -9.42 -11.97
CA THR A 256 8.00 -10.31 -12.71
C THR A 256 7.32 -11.32 -11.77
N ARG A 257 6.00 -11.44 -11.87
CA ARG A 257 5.16 -12.43 -11.19
C ARG A 257 5.21 -13.79 -11.89
N TRP A 258 4.73 -14.81 -11.19
CA TRP A 258 4.67 -16.20 -11.68
C TRP A 258 3.88 -16.37 -12.99
N ASP A 259 2.95 -15.46 -13.29
CA ASP A 259 2.14 -15.43 -14.51
C ASP A 259 2.78 -14.62 -15.65
N GLY A 260 3.97 -14.06 -15.44
CA GLY A 260 4.71 -13.26 -16.42
C GLY A 260 4.35 -11.77 -16.43
N THR A 261 3.38 -11.32 -15.63
CA THR A 261 3.09 -9.90 -15.43
C THR A 261 4.13 -9.24 -14.53
N GLU A 262 4.15 -7.91 -14.49
CA GLU A 262 4.96 -7.16 -13.51
C GLU A 262 4.10 -6.67 -12.36
N ASP A 263 4.72 -6.57 -11.19
CA ASP A 263 4.13 -5.96 -10.00
C ASP A 263 5.19 -5.20 -9.23
N TRP A 264 4.75 -4.20 -8.47
CA TRP A 264 5.63 -3.47 -7.58
C TRP A 264 6.07 -4.35 -6.41
N VAL A 265 7.20 -4.02 -5.79
CA VAL A 265 7.73 -4.68 -4.59
C VAL A 265 8.14 -3.64 -3.56
N ARG A 266 9.08 -2.75 -3.91
CA ARG A 266 9.48 -1.62 -3.07
C ARG A 266 9.79 -0.38 -3.93
N PRO A 267 8.75 0.35 -4.38
CA PRO A 267 8.89 1.57 -5.16
C PRO A 267 9.73 2.63 -4.45
N ASN A 268 10.27 3.57 -5.21
CA ASN A 268 10.86 4.78 -4.62
C ASN A 268 9.74 5.76 -4.30
N ILE A 269 9.91 6.53 -3.23
CA ILE A 269 9.02 7.66 -2.94
C ILE A 269 9.23 8.73 -4.01
N GLU A 270 8.14 9.07 -4.69
CA GLU A 270 8.05 10.24 -5.55
C GLU A 270 7.19 11.29 -4.86
N ARG A 271 7.64 12.55 -4.87
CA ARG A 271 6.85 13.63 -4.30
C ARG A 271 5.66 13.93 -5.21
N PRO A 272 4.48 14.21 -4.62
CA PRO A 272 3.40 14.78 -5.39
C PRO A 272 3.84 16.09 -6.04
N SER A 273 3.46 16.27 -7.31
CA SER A 273 3.73 17.51 -8.03
C SER A 273 2.50 17.98 -8.78
N LEU A 274 2.31 19.29 -8.84
CA LEU A 274 1.22 19.92 -9.57
C LEU A 274 1.75 20.87 -10.65
N SER A 275 1.12 20.81 -11.82
CA SER A 275 1.43 21.69 -12.95
C SER A 275 0.17 22.15 -13.68
N GLU A 276 0.32 23.25 -14.43
CA GLU A 276 -0.73 23.82 -15.28
C GLU A 276 -2.05 24.10 -14.55
N LEU A 277 -1.98 24.68 -13.35
CA LEU A 277 -3.16 25.16 -12.65
C LEU A 277 -3.78 26.35 -13.41
N HIS A 278 -4.99 26.15 -13.90
CA HIS A 278 -5.74 27.13 -14.69
C HIS A 278 -7.18 27.27 -14.18
N PHE A 279 -7.75 28.46 -14.36
CA PHE A 279 -9.18 28.72 -14.15
C PHE A 279 -9.81 29.28 -15.43
N THR A 280 -10.81 28.57 -15.94
CA THR A 280 -11.60 29.00 -17.11
C THR A 280 -12.97 29.46 -16.66
N SER A 281 -13.18 30.78 -16.57
CA SER A 281 -14.46 31.38 -16.21
C SER A 281 -15.56 31.07 -17.25
N ASN A 282 -16.76 30.77 -16.76
CA ASN A 282 -17.96 30.67 -17.58
C ASN A 282 -18.49 32.07 -17.91
N LYS A 283 -18.06 32.62 -19.04
CA LYS A 283 -18.35 34.00 -19.47
C LYS A 283 -19.84 34.34 -19.62
N SER A 284 -20.73 33.35 -19.66
CA SER A 284 -22.18 33.58 -19.74
C SER A 284 -22.86 33.71 -18.38
N ALA A 285 -22.14 33.45 -17.28
CA ALA A 285 -22.66 33.57 -15.93
C ALA A 285 -22.53 35.01 -15.39
N ASP A 286 -23.49 35.42 -14.58
CA ASP A 286 -23.49 36.65 -13.78
C ASP A 286 -22.62 36.52 -12.51
N GLN A 287 -21.96 35.38 -12.34
CA GLN A 287 -21.09 35.04 -11.22
C GLN A 287 -19.76 34.46 -11.68
N GLN A 288 -18.75 34.52 -10.81
CA GLN A 288 -17.39 34.03 -11.00
C GLN A 288 -17.29 32.49 -11.00
N SER A 289 -18.17 31.83 -11.74
CA SER A 289 -18.19 30.37 -11.93
C SER A 289 -17.23 29.94 -13.04
N GLY A 290 -16.78 28.69 -13.01
CA GLY A 290 -15.86 28.19 -14.02
C GLY A 290 -15.30 26.81 -13.72
N THR A 291 -14.36 26.39 -14.56
CA THR A 291 -13.66 25.11 -14.40
C THR A 291 -12.22 25.37 -13.99
N ILE A 292 -11.80 24.74 -12.90
CA ILE A 292 -10.43 24.64 -12.43
C ILE A 292 -9.82 23.40 -13.10
N SER A 293 -8.66 23.55 -13.72
CA SER A 293 -7.94 22.43 -14.35
C SER A 293 -6.47 22.41 -13.99
N TYR A 294 -5.89 21.24 -13.80
CA TYR A 294 -4.49 21.04 -13.41
C TYR A 294 -4.07 19.59 -13.67
N PHE A 295 -2.77 19.34 -13.74
CA PHE A 295 -2.19 18.00 -13.62
C PHE A 295 -1.69 17.79 -12.20
N LEU A 296 -2.05 16.66 -11.59
CA LEU A 296 -1.55 16.24 -10.30
C LEU A 296 -0.89 14.87 -10.47
N HIS A 297 0.42 14.81 -10.28
CA HIS A 297 1.21 13.60 -10.47
C HIS A 297 1.60 12.99 -9.12
N ASN A 298 1.93 11.70 -9.14
CA ASN A 298 2.58 10.99 -8.02
C ASN A 298 1.81 11.12 -6.71
N PHE A 299 0.48 11.02 -6.79
CA PHE A 299 -0.40 11.16 -5.65
C PHE A 299 -1.59 10.22 -5.76
N ILE A 300 -1.93 9.58 -4.64
CA ILE A 300 -3.22 8.93 -4.43
C ILE A 300 -3.68 9.41 -3.05
N GLY A 301 -4.96 9.76 -2.95
CA GLY A 301 -5.54 10.23 -1.69
C GLY A 301 -6.34 11.51 -1.83
N GLN A 302 -6.57 12.15 -0.70
CA GLN A 302 -7.42 13.33 -0.58
C GLN A 302 -6.62 14.62 -0.68
N TYR A 303 -7.18 15.60 -1.37
CA TYR A 303 -6.60 16.94 -1.50
C TYR A 303 -7.70 17.99 -1.57
N ASP A 304 -7.34 19.21 -1.25
CA ASP A 304 -8.26 20.34 -1.22
C ASP A 304 -7.91 21.32 -2.33
N ILE A 305 -8.93 21.90 -2.95
CA ILE A 305 -8.81 23.13 -3.72
C ILE A 305 -9.41 24.24 -2.88
N LYS A 306 -8.54 25.13 -2.41
CA LYS A 306 -8.92 26.30 -1.61
C LYS A 306 -9.06 27.52 -2.51
N ILE A 307 -10.10 28.29 -2.26
CA ILE A 307 -10.43 29.50 -3.01
C ILE A 307 -10.51 30.66 -2.02
N ASP A 308 -9.52 31.54 -2.10
CA ASP A 308 -9.46 32.84 -1.43
C ASP A 308 -10.41 33.77 -2.18
N VAL A 309 -11.60 33.99 -1.62
CA VAL A 309 -12.70 34.64 -2.34
C VAL A 309 -12.51 36.14 -2.42
N ASP A 310 -11.94 36.78 -1.41
CA ASP A 310 -11.69 38.23 -1.37
C ASP A 310 -10.25 38.62 -1.75
N ASN A 311 -9.41 37.63 -2.06
CA ASN A 311 -8.03 37.77 -2.49
C ASN A 311 -7.19 38.55 -1.45
N ASP A 312 -7.41 38.25 -0.16
CA ASP A 312 -6.68 38.86 0.96
C ASP A 312 -5.36 38.13 1.30
N GLY A 313 -5.10 36.98 0.64
CA GLY A 313 -3.92 36.14 0.82
C GLY A 313 -4.11 35.01 1.85
N SER A 314 -5.25 34.98 2.55
CA SER A 314 -5.71 33.88 3.38
C SER A 314 -6.61 32.94 2.58
N PHE A 315 -6.61 31.66 2.93
CA PHE A 315 -7.50 30.65 2.34
C PHE A 315 -8.40 29.99 3.38
N GLU A 316 -8.49 30.60 4.57
CA GLU A 316 -9.21 30.13 5.76
C GLU A 316 -10.22 31.19 6.27
N GLY A 317 -10.45 32.24 5.49
CA GLY A 317 -11.41 33.31 5.77
C GLY A 317 -12.85 32.79 5.84
N GLN A 318 -13.74 33.58 6.44
CA GLN A 318 -15.15 33.18 6.59
C GLN A 318 -15.92 33.08 5.26
N SER A 319 -15.40 33.71 4.20
CA SER A 319 -15.96 33.67 2.85
C SER A 319 -15.31 32.58 1.99
N ASP A 320 -14.12 32.10 2.36
CA ASP A 320 -13.31 31.20 1.54
C ASP A 320 -13.93 29.82 1.38
N VAL A 321 -13.72 29.25 0.20
CA VAL A 321 -14.32 27.99 -0.21
C VAL A 321 -13.23 26.93 -0.23
N THR A 322 -13.55 25.75 0.30
CA THR A 322 -12.73 24.55 0.14
C THR A 322 -13.54 23.51 -0.64
N LEU A 323 -12.99 23.05 -1.75
CA LEU A 323 -13.51 21.94 -2.54
C LEU A 323 -12.69 20.69 -2.24
N HIS A 324 -13.29 19.70 -1.60
CA HIS A 324 -12.63 18.44 -1.29
C HIS A 324 -12.60 17.53 -2.52
N GLN A 325 -11.44 17.01 -2.84
CA GLN A 325 -11.20 16.15 -4.00
C GLN A 325 -10.44 14.88 -3.59
N GLN A 326 -10.50 13.86 -4.43
CA GLN A 326 -9.78 12.61 -4.21
C GLN A 326 -9.24 12.04 -5.52
N MET A 327 -7.98 11.65 -5.51
CA MET A 327 -7.36 10.88 -6.58
C MET A 327 -7.37 9.39 -6.21
N LYS A 328 -8.03 8.58 -7.04
CA LYS A 328 -8.25 7.14 -6.77
C LYS A 328 -7.15 6.23 -7.34
N SER A 329 -6.38 6.73 -8.30
CA SER A 329 -5.31 6.01 -8.97
C SER A 329 -4.25 7.00 -9.43
N LEU A 330 -3.00 6.55 -9.54
CA LEU A 330 -1.97 7.33 -10.22
C LEU A 330 -2.44 7.63 -11.65
N SER A 331 -2.58 8.91 -11.96
CA SER A 331 -3.03 9.40 -13.25
C SER A 331 -2.26 10.65 -13.60
N ASP A 332 -1.71 10.67 -14.81
CA ASP A 332 -1.14 11.89 -15.40
C ASP A 332 -2.18 12.67 -16.21
N GLY A 333 -3.46 12.34 -16.05
CA GLY A 333 -4.56 12.99 -16.74
C GLY A 333 -4.86 14.39 -16.21
N LEU A 334 -5.36 15.26 -17.09
CA LEU A 334 -5.85 16.58 -16.73
C LEU A 334 -7.08 16.44 -15.83
N GLN A 335 -7.00 17.05 -14.64
CA GLN A 335 -8.10 17.10 -13.69
C GLN A 335 -9.02 18.28 -14.01
N HIS A 336 -10.31 18.12 -13.72
CA HIS A 336 -11.31 19.17 -13.89
C HIS A 336 -12.24 19.24 -12.68
N VAL A 337 -12.31 20.40 -12.05
CA VAL A 337 -13.22 20.67 -10.93
C VAL A 337 -14.03 21.91 -11.23
N TYR A 338 -15.35 21.78 -11.15
CA TYR A 338 -16.25 22.91 -11.36
C TYR A 338 -16.40 23.73 -10.08
N PHE A 339 -16.18 25.04 -10.19
CA PHE A 339 -16.47 25.99 -9.14
C PHE A 339 -17.74 26.78 -9.49
N GLN A 340 -18.68 26.79 -8.55
CA GLN A 340 -19.97 27.42 -8.74
C GLN A 340 -19.90 28.95 -8.74
N GLY A 341 -18.85 29.60 -8.23
CA GLY A 341 -18.81 31.06 -8.17
C GLY A 341 -19.64 31.66 -7.02
N VAL A 342 -19.86 30.88 -5.97
CA VAL A 342 -20.46 31.33 -4.71
C VAL A 342 -19.47 31.14 -3.56
N ASP A 343 -19.54 32.01 -2.56
CA ASP A 343 -18.73 31.93 -1.35
C ASP A 343 -19.27 30.88 -0.36
N ARG A 344 -18.58 30.67 0.76
CA ARG A 344 -19.01 29.70 1.79
C ARG A 344 -20.36 30.03 2.43
N ARG A 345 -20.82 31.27 2.35
CA ARG A 345 -22.11 31.75 2.86
C ARG A 345 -23.21 31.69 1.80
N GLY A 346 -22.91 31.21 0.59
CA GLY A 346 -23.82 31.12 -0.55
C GLY A 346 -24.03 32.45 -1.28
N GLN A 347 -23.19 33.46 -1.03
CA GLN A 347 -23.25 34.74 -1.74
C GLN A 347 -22.56 34.62 -3.10
N VAL A 348 -23.17 35.21 -4.12
CA VAL A 348 -22.62 35.26 -5.46
C VAL A 348 -21.34 36.10 -5.49
N ILE A 349 -20.29 35.55 -6.10
CA ILE A 349 -19.03 36.26 -6.33
C ILE A 349 -19.12 36.98 -7.68
N PRO A 350 -18.97 38.32 -7.74
CA PRO A 350 -19.03 39.07 -8.98
C PRO A 350 -17.97 38.62 -10.00
N PRO A 351 -18.25 38.58 -11.31
CA PRO A 351 -17.29 38.15 -12.34
C PRO A 351 -16.00 38.99 -12.44
N SER A 352 -15.99 40.19 -11.86
CA SER A 352 -14.81 41.07 -11.82
C SER A 352 -14.01 40.96 -10.52
N GLN A 353 -14.50 40.22 -9.52
CA GLN A 353 -13.80 40.02 -8.25
C GLN A 353 -12.61 39.09 -8.46
N LYS A 354 -11.45 39.48 -7.94
CA LYS A 354 -10.28 38.61 -7.93
C LYS A 354 -10.48 37.50 -6.92
N ILE A 355 -10.05 36.30 -7.28
CA ILE A 355 -9.99 35.13 -6.41
C ILE A 355 -8.60 34.51 -6.48
N GLY A 356 -8.09 34.04 -5.34
CA GLY A 356 -6.94 33.15 -5.28
C GLY A 356 -7.42 31.70 -5.37
N ILE A 357 -6.74 30.85 -6.13
CA ILE A 357 -7.01 29.41 -6.18
C ILE A 357 -5.74 28.68 -5.82
N LYS A 358 -5.82 27.76 -4.87
CA LYS A 358 -4.69 26.98 -4.40
C LYS A 358 -5.06 25.53 -4.24
N VAL A 359 -4.22 24.63 -4.74
CA VAL A 359 -4.36 23.20 -4.49
C VAL A 359 -3.41 22.79 -3.37
N VAL A 360 -3.94 22.10 -2.37
CA VAL A 360 -3.20 21.67 -1.18
C VAL A 360 -3.43 20.20 -0.95
N ILE A 361 -2.34 19.45 -0.83
CA ILE A 361 -2.41 18.08 -0.34
C ILE A 361 -2.49 18.12 1.18
N THR A 362 -3.61 17.66 1.72
CA THR A 362 -3.86 17.63 3.16
C THR A 362 -3.26 16.37 3.81
N LYS A 363 -3.21 15.27 3.06
CA LYS A 363 -2.68 13.98 3.50
C LYS A 363 -1.89 13.30 2.38
N VAL A 364 -0.67 12.87 2.69
CA VAL A 364 0.11 11.92 1.91
C VAL A 364 0.42 10.71 2.77
N ALA A 365 0.98 9.66 2.15
CA ALA A 365 1.51 8.52 2.89
C ALA A 365 0.46 8.00 3.87
N GLU A 366 -0.79 7.98 3.41
CA GLU A 366 -1.90 7.52 4.21
C GLU A 366 -1.94 6.01 4.15
N ILE A 367 -2.04 5.39 5.32
CA ILE A 367 -2.19 3.95 5.47
C ILE A 367 -3.25 3.73 6.55
N HIS A 368 -4.18 2.85 6.22
CA HIS A 368 -5.14 2.27 7.13
C HIS A 368 -4.69 0.86 7.48
N PHE A 369 -4.67 0.53 8.77
CA PHE A 369 -4.45 -0.79 9.32
C PHE A 369 -5.82 -1.32 9.73
N VAL A 370 -6.39 -2.18 8.89
CA VAL A 370 -7.67 -2.80 9.18
C VAL A 370 -7.43 -4.16 9.81
N ALA A 371 -7.90 -4.31 11.04
CA ALA A 371 -7.87 -5.55 11.79
C ALA A 371 -9.31 -6.03 12.08
N THR A 372 -9.56 -7.32 11.89
CA THR A 372 -10.87 -7.92 12.19
C THR A 372 -10.77 -8.95 13.29
N ASP A 373 -11.80 -9.04 14.13
CA ASP A 373 -11.94 -10.06 15.20
C ASP A 373 -10.76 -10.08 16.18
N VAL A 374 -10.44 -8.90 16.73
CA VAL A 374 -9.33 -8.69 17.64
C VAL A 374 -9.83 -8.75 19.09
N GLU A 375 -9.56 -9.87 19.75
CA GLU A 375 -10.14 -10.22 21.05
C GLU A 375 -9.40 -9.58 22.23
N GLY A 376 -8.24 -8.99 21.98
CA GLY A 376 -7.46 -8.20 22.93
C GLY A 376 -6.28 -7.56 22.23
N ARG A 377 -5.94 -6.34 22.64
CA ARG A 377 -4.77 -5.59 22.17
C ARG A 377 -4.38 -4.58 23.25
N GLN A 378 -3.14 -4.59 23.74
CA GLN A 378 -2.67 -3.59 24.70
C GLN A 378 -2.45 -2.21 24.04
N GLY A 379 -2.11 -2.21 22.75
CA GLY A 379 -2.09 -1.04 21.90
C GLY A 379 -1.35 -1.29 20.59
N LEU A 380 -1.52 -0.39 19.63
CA LEU A 380 -0.81 -0.35 18.36
C LEU A 380 0.16 0.83 18.37
N GLU A 381 1.44 0.53 18.12
CA GLU A 381 2.48 1.53 17.84
C GLU A 381 2.83 1.50 16.36
N VAL A 382 2.80 2.67 15.71
CA VAL A 382 3.17 2.78 14.30
C VAL A 382 4.24 3.84 14.14
N THR A 383 5.26 3.55 13.34
CA THR A 383 6.28 4.51 12.92
C THR A 383 6.44 4.45 11.40
N ARG A 384 6.18 5.56 10.70
CA ARG A 384 6.60 5.72 9.31
C ARG A 384 8.11 5.97 9.27
N LEU A 385 8.84 5.15 8.52
CA LEU A 385 10.30 5.10 8.53
C LEU A 385 10.97 6.01 7.49
N ASN A 386 10.26 6.42 6.44
CA ASN A 386 10.81 7.19 5.32
C ASN A 386 9.81 8.22 4.75
N GLY A 387 10.32 9.07 3.85
CA GLY A 387 9.58 10.16 3.22
C GLY A 387 9.68 11.49 3.97
N ASP A 388 9.07 12.53 3.42
CA ASP A 388 9.12 13.87 4.01
C ASP A 388 8.55 13.87 5.43
N ASN A 389 9.23 14.57 6.34
CA ASN A 389 8.88 14.68 7.77
C ASN A 389 8.92 13.37 8.56
N ALA A 390 9.43 12.26 8.00
CA ALA A 390 9.66 11.03 8.75
C ALA A 390 10.86 11.17 9.74
N PRO A 391 10.87 10.44 10.86
CA PRO A 391 9.82 9.52 11.31
C PRO A 391 8.59 10.25 11.88
N THR A 392 7.42 9.65 11.67
CA THR A 392 6.14 10.09 12.28
C THR A 392 5.43 8.89 12.87
N ASN A 393 4.78 9.09 14.01
CA ASN A 393 4.25 8.02 14.85
C ASN A 393 2.91 8.39 15.49
N ARG A 394 2.14 9.26 14.82
CA ARG A 394 0.81 9.66 15.25
C ARG A 394 -0.22 8.71 14.65
N LEU A 395 -1.03 8.09 15.49
CA LEU A 395 -2.05 7.12 15.06
C LEU A 395 -3.43 7.68 15.37
N CYS A 396 -4.32 7.61 14.40
CA CYS A 396 -5.70 8.06 14.50
C CYS A 396 -6.64 6.85 14.46
N TRP A 397 -7.80 6.96 15.10
CA TRP A 397 -8.90 5.99 15.00
C TRP A 397 -10.21 6.69 15.34
N ASN A 398 -11.34 6.07 14.99
CA ASN A 398 -12.66 6.55 15.37
C ASN A 398 -13.63 5.40 15.55
N ASP A 399 -13.98 5.15 16.80
CA ASP A 399 -14.84 4.06 17.22
C ASP A 399 -16.17 4.57 17.81
N THR A 400 -16.50 5.87 17.62
CA THR A 400 -17.66 6.49 18.28
C THR A 400 -19.00 5.94 17.80
N GLU A 401 -19.04 5.40 16.58
CA GLU A 401 -20.23 4.80 15.99
C GLU A 401 -20.39 3.30 16.31
N LEU A 402 -19.39 2.69 16.96
CA LEU A 402 -19.49 1.30 17.39
C LEU A 402 -20.45 1.15 18.57
N SER A 403 -21.16 0.03 18.61
CA SER A 403 -22.08 -0.25 19.71
C SER A 403 -21.33 -0.40 21.04
N THR A 404 -21.96 -0.03 22.15
CA THR A 404 -21.33 -0.29 23.46
C THR A 404 -21.39 -1.79 23.79
N ILE A 405 -20.29 -2.36 24.26
CA ILE A 405 -20.28 -3.74 24.75
C ILE A 405 -20.75 -3.82 26.21
N LYS A 406 -21.32 -4.97 26.61
CA LYS A 406 -21.89 -5.19 27.95
C LYS A 406 -20.90 -4.95 29.10
N TYR A 407 -19.61 -5.25 28.88
CA TYR A 407 -18.57 -5.17 29.91
C TYR A 407 -17.53 -4.11 29.52
N SER A 408 -17.72 -2.89 30.00
CA SER A 408 -16.87 -1.73 29.65
C SER A 408 -15.38 -1.92 29.92
N ARG A 409 -14.97 -2.76 30.87
CA ARG A 409 -13.54 -3.06 31.11
C ARG A 409 -12.84 -3.76 29.94
N PHE A 410 -13.60 -4.32 29.00
CA PHE A 410 -13.08 -4.94 27.78
C PHE A 410 -13.28 -4.04 26.55
N ALA A 411 -13.75 -2.81 26.75
CA ALA A 411 -13.85 -1.79 25.71
C ALA A 411 -12.51 -1.03 25.60
N THR A 412 -12.33 -0.28 24.51
CA THR A 412 -11.28 0.75 24.46
C THR A 412 -11.58 1.84 25.49
N ASP A 413 -10.54 2.34 26.18
CA ASP A 413 -10.68 3.48 27.08
C ASP A 413 -10.90 4.81 26.32
N THR A 414 -10.51 4.84 25.04
CA THR A 414 -10.61 6.03 24.18
C THR A 414 -11.21 5.62 22.83
N ALA A 415 -12.49 5.91 22.61
CA ALA A 415 -13.16 5.60 21.34
C ALA A 415 -12.83 6.63 20.23
N ASP A 416 -12.63 7.91 20.58
CA ASP A 416 -12.28 8.96 19.62
C ASP A 416 -10.79 9.29 19.68
N GLY A 417 -10.03 8.73 18.74
CA GLY A 417 -8.60 8.99 18.55
C GLY A 417 -8.30 9.97 17.41
N ARG A 418 -9.28 10.72 16.89
CA ARG A 418 -9.10 11.58 15.71
C ARG A 418 -8.14 12.75 15.92
N SER A 419 -7.73 13.04 17.15
CA SER A 419 -6.61 13.94 17.44
C SER A 419 -5.25 13.35 17.07
N CYS A 420 -5.20 12.08 16.65
CA CYS A 420 -4.01 11.35 16.25
C CYS A 420 -2.89 11.41 17.31
N PRO A 421 -3.07 10.86 18.52
CA PRO A 421 -2.04 10.88 19.55
C PRO A 421 -0.75 10.16 19.12
N GLU A 422 0.34 10.45 19.83
CA GLU A 422 1.60 9.71 19.70
C GLU A 422 1.39 8.24 20.08
N SER A 423 1.75 7.33 19.19
CA SER A 423 1.53 5.89 19.35
C SER A 423 2.69 5.15 20.04
N ARG A 424 3.73 5.85 20.52
CA ARG A 424 4.86 5.21 21.22
C ARG A 424 4.35 4.42 22.41
N SER A 425 4.80 3.18 22.57
CA SER A 425 4.33 2.26 23.61
C SER A 425 2.89 1.75 23.45
N GLY A 426 2.27 1.95 22.28
CA GLY A 426 0.95 1.45 21.95
C GLY A 426 -0.19 2.37 22.39
N VAL A 427 -1.12 2.65 21.47
CA VAL A 427 -2.40 3.32 21.74
C VAL A 427 -3.56 2.49 21.18
N HIS A 428 -4.80 2.88 21.47
CA HIS A 428 -5.99 2.19 20.98
C HIS A 428 -6.06 0.69 21.38
N GLY A 429 -5.99 0.42 22.68
CA GLY A 429 -6.03 -0.93 23.26
C GLY A 429 -7.27 -1.23 24.10
N TRP A 430 -7.51 -2.53 24.33
CA TRP A 430 -8.52 -3.10 25.22
C TRP A 430 -8.06 -4.46 25.77
N GLN A 431 -8.59 -4.83 26.93
CA GLN A 431 -8.26 -6.10 27.58
C GLN A 431 -8.81 -7.31 26.82
N TYR A 432 -8.07 -8.42 26.88
CA TYR A 432 -8.49 -9.68 26.28
C TYR A 432 -9.81 -10.21 26.87
N ASN A 433 -10.77 -10.49 26.00
CA ASN A 433 -11.96 -11.27 26.29
C ASN A 433 -12.57 -11.80 24.99
N SER A 434 -13.23 -12.96 24.99
CA SER A 434 -13.90 -13.52 23.80
C SER A 434 -15.17 -12.76 23.35
N LYS A 435 -15.42 -11.59 23.94
CA LYS A 435 -16.51 -10.64 23.69
C LYS A 435 -16.00 -9.22 23.95
N SER A 436 -14.73 -9.00 23.65
CA SER A 436 -14.05 -7.73 23.86
C SER A 436 -14.46 -6.70 22.81
N TRP A 437 -13.82 -5.54 22.85
CA TRP A 437 -14.07 -4.45 21.94
C TRP A 437 -13.94 -4.82 20.47
N GLY A 438 -12.93 -5.59 20.06
CA GLY A 438 -12.70 -5.92 18.65
C GLY A 438 -13.42 -7.17 18.15
N ASN A 439 -14.20 -7.84 18.99
CA ASN A 439 -15.00 -9.00 18.58
C ASN A 439 -16.09 -8.57 17.60
N ALA A 440 -16.19 -9.25 16.45
CA ALA A 440 -17.18 -8.96 15.41
C ALA A 440 -17.11 -7.49 14.92
N ARG A 441 -15.89 -6.94 14.82
CA ARG A 441 -15.65 -5.59 14.29
C ARG A 441 -14.54 -5.58 13.26
N TYR A 442 -14.64 -4.62 12.35
CA TYR A 442 -13.51 -4.12 11.59
C TYR A 442 -12.97 -2.88 12.31
N ILE A 443 -11.79 -3.00 12.90
CA ILE A 443 -11.09 -1.91 13.56
C ILE A 443 -10.20 -1.21 12.54
N ASP A 444 -10.38 0.09 12.38
CA ASP A 444 -9.63 0.92 11.43
C ASP A 444 -8.76 1.93 12.17
N ASP A 445 -7.46 1.68 12.12
CA ASP A 445 -6.41 2.55 12.63
C ASP A 445 -5.69 3.19 11.45
N TRP A 446 -5.45 4.51 11.45
CA TRP A 446 -4.76 5.13 10.33
C TRP A 446 -3.69 6.14 10.74
N ILE A 447 -2.70 6.29 9.87
CA ILE A 447 -1.70 7.37 9.93
C ILE A 447 -1.61 8.00 8.55
N TYR A 448 -1.35 9.30 8.55
CA TYR A 448 -0.99 10.04 7.36
C TYR A 448 0.12 11.03 7.72
N ALA A 449 0.77 11.56 6.69
CA ALA A 449 1.70 12.67 6.82
C ALA A 449 1.25 13.86 5.99
N THR A 450 1.90 14.99 6.21
CA THR A 450 1.84 16.12 5.29
C THR A 450 3.08 16.08 4.40
N ALA A 451 2.89 16.36 3.10
CA ALA A 451 3.99 16.56 2.17
C ALA A 451 3.97 18.00 1.65
N LYS A 452 5.12 18.40 1.15
CA LYS A 452 5.20 19.53 0.24
C LYS A 452 4.70 19.06 -1.13
N LEU A 453 3.89 19.91 -1.76
CA LEU A 453 3.52 19.77 -3.15
C LEU A 453 4.57 20.52 -3.99
N ASP A 454 5.22 19.83 -4.91
CA ASP A 454 6.17 20.47 -5.83
C ASP A 454 5.39 21.18 -6.97
N GLY A 455 5.89 22.32 -7.45
CA GLY A 455 5.30 23.08 -8.57
C GLY A 455 4.45 24.30 -8.18
N ASP A 456 3.85 24.94 -9.19
CA ASP A 456 3.03 26.15 -9.03
C ASP A 456 1.59 25.78 -8.65
N ASN A 457 1.35 25.60 -7.36
CA ASN A 457 0.06 25.14 -6.83
C ASN A 457 -0.93 26.26 -6.50
N GLN A 458 -0.64 27.50 -6.90
CA GLN A 458 -1.47 28.67 -6.61
C GLN A 458 -1.52 29.63 -7.80
N ILE A 459 -2.70 30.15 -8.09
CA ILE A 459 -2.93 31.23 -9.07
C ILE A 459 -3.85 32.32 -8.48
N VAL A 460 -3.87 33.48 -9.13
CA VAL A 460 -4.85 34.54 -8.89
C VAL A 460 -5.59 34.82 -10.20
N TYR A 461 -6.91 34.90 -10.16
CA TYR A 461 -7.77 35.14 -11.32
C TYR A 461 -8.75 36.29 -11.08
N PRO A 462 -9.07 37.15 -12.07
CA PRO A 462 -8.40 37.22 -13.36
C PRO A 462 -6.95 37.67 -13.16
N GLU A 463 -6.05 37.12 -13.97
CA GLU A 463 -4.66 37.56 -13.97
C GLU A 463 -4.62 39.07 -14.22
N ASP A 464 -3.79 39.77 -13.45
CA ASP A 464 -3.46 41.13 -13.80
C ASP A 464 -2.92 41.09 -15.21
N LYS A 465 -3.60 41.81 -16.13
CA LYS A 465 -3.03 42.07 -17.44
C LYS A 465 -1.72 42.80 -17.16
N VAL A 466 -0.62 42.06 -17.14
CA VAL A 466 0.69 42.65 -17.27
C VAL A 466 0.59 43.34 -18.61
N ALA A 467 0.39 44.65 -18.59
CA ALA A 467 0.50 45.46 -19.76
C ALA A 467 1.97 45.31 -20.17
N VAL A 468 2.24 44.28 -20.96
CA VAL A 468 3.45 44.20 -21.75
C VAL A 468 3.31 45.40 -22.67
N ALA A 469 3.81 46.53 -22.18
CA ALA A 469 4.11 47.67 -23.02
C ALA A 469 5.13 47.11 -24.00
N GLU A 470 4.63 46.62 -25.14
CA GLU A 470 5.43 46.45 -26.34
C GLU A 470 5.97 47.85 -26.64
N LYS A 471 7.09 48.20 -26.00
CA LYS A 471 8.09 49.03 -26.64
C LYS A 471 8.57 48.18 -27.81
N SER A 472 7.83 48.28 -28.90
CA SER A 472 8.32 48.06 -30.25
C SER A 472 9.49 49.04 -30.46
N THR A 473 10.63 48.73 -29.86
CA THR A 473 11.91 49.20 -30.38
C THR A 473 12.22 48.28 -31.54
N THR A 474 11.69 48.66 -32.70
CA THR A 474 12.04 48.17 -34.03
C THR A 474 13.56 48.20 -34.20
N ASN A 475 14.25 47.16 -33.75
CA ASN A 475 15.69 47.02 -33.91
C ASN A 475 15.95 46.20 -35.18
N TRP A 476 15.62 46.80 -36.34
CA TRP A 476 15.86 46.23 -37.67
C TRP A 476 17.36 45.88 -37.88
N LEU A 477 18.27 46.53 -37.16
CA LEU A 477 19.72 46.37 -37.38
C LEU A 477 20.35 45.07 -36.83
N LEU A 478 19.65 44.28 -35.99
CA LEU A 478 20.23 43.04 -35.43
C LEU A 478 19.89 41.76 -36.23
N ILE A 479 18.81 41.76 -37.02
CA ILE A 479 18.44 40.59 -37.86
C ILE A 479 19.30 40.52 -39.14
N GLY A 480 19.87 41.65 -39.58
CA GLY A 480 20.81 41.67 -40.71
C GLY A 480 22.20 41.08 -40.40
N GLY A 481 22.61 41.03 -39.12
CA GLY A 481 23.95 40.55 -38.74
C GLY A 481 24.06 39.02 -38.58
N VAL A 482 22.98 38.35 -38.15
CA VAL A 482 23.01 36.90 -37.86
C VAL A 482 22.89 36.07 -39.14
N ALA A 483 22.18 36.57 -40.16
CA ALA A 483 22.06 35.87 -41.45
C ALA A 483 23.38 35.80 -42.24
N VAL A 484 24.29 36.78 -42.07
CA VAL A 484 25.61 36.77 -42.74
C VAL A 484 26.61 35.89 -41.98
N GLY A 485 26.52 35.81 -40.65
CA GLY A 485 27.37 34.95 -39.83
C GLY A 485 27.12 33.44 -40.03
N LEU A 486 25.87 33.05 -40.23
CA LEU A 486 25.50 31.63 -40.43
C LEU A 486 25.92 31.08 -41.79
N VAL A 487 25.96 31.91 -42.85
CA VAL A 487 26.43 31.50 -44.18
C VAL A 487 27.96 31.29 -44.20
N ALA A 488 28.72 32.08 -43.43
CA ALA A 488 30.18 31.92 -43.32
C ALA A 488 30.57 30.66 -42.51
N ALA A 489 29.82 30.32 -41.46
CA ALA A 489 30.08 29.14 -40.64
C ALA A 489 29.80 27.82 -41.41
N VAL A 490 28.73 27.78 -42.22
CA VAL A 490 28.39 26.61 -43.04
C VAL A 490 29.39 26.39 -44.18
N ALA A 491 29.94 27.46 -44.78
CA ALA A 491 30.97 27.35 -45.80
C ALA A 491 32.30 26.79 -45.25
N GLY A 492 32.67 27.13 -44.01
CA GLY A 492 33.87 26.60 -43.34
C GLY A 492 33.80 25.09 -43.05
N VAL A 493 32.62 24.59 -42.67
CA VAL A 493 32.42 23.17 -42.32
C VAL A 493 32.47 22.27 -43.57
N VAL A 494 32.00 22.75 -44.72
CA VAL A 494 32.02 21.98 -45.98
C VAL A 494 33.43 21.78 -46.55
N VAL A 495 34.36 22.71 -46.30
CA VAL A 495 35.76 22.57 -46.76
C VAL A 495 36.54 21.56 -45.91
N VAL A 496 36.27 21.48 -44.60
CA VAL A 496 36.94 20.53 -43.69
C VAL A 496 36.46 19.10 -43.93
N LEU A 497 35.18 18.89 -44.24
CA LEU A 497 34.63 17.56 -44.52
C LEU A 497 35.09 16.95 -45.86
N ARG A 498 35.57 17.76 -46.81
CA ARG A 498 36.14 17.26 -48.08
C ARG A 498 37.56 16.69 -47.95
N HIS A 499 38.27 16.94 -46.84
CA HIS A 499 39.64 16.47 -46.65
C HIS A 499 39.78 15.17 -45.86
N LEU A 500 38.71 14.67 -45.22
CA LEU A 500 38.78 13.47 -44.37
C LEU A 500 38.20 12.19 -45.01
N GLY A 501 37.70 12.25 -46.25
CA GLY A 501 37.04 11.12 -46.90
C GLY A 501 37.90 10.32 -47.88
N LYS A 502 38.97 9.67 -47.42
CA LYS A 502 39.60 8.56 -48.18
C LYS A 502 40.03 7.43 -47.25
N SER A 503 39.13 6.46 -47.03
CA SER A 503 39.54 5.08 -46.76
C SER A 503 38.41 4.07 -47.00
N LYS A 504 38.63 3.24 -48.02
CA LYS A 504 38.26 1.83 -48.24
C LYS A 504 36.97 1.24 -47.65
N THR A 505 36.11 0.80 -48.57
CA THR A 505 35.19 -0.35 -48.48
C THR A 505 35.96 -1.66 -48.22
N PRO A 506 35.37 -2.67 -47.54
CA PRO A 506 34.67 -3.71 -48.31
C PRO A 506 33.39 -4.33 -47.68
N ASP A 507 32.56 -4.83 -48.60
CA ASP A 507 31.74 -6.06 -48.63
C ASP A 507 30.48 -6.31 -47.77
N VAL A 508 29.36 -6.39 -48.51
CA VAL A 508 28.35 -7.48 -48.66
C VAL A 508 27.52 -7.96 -47.44
N MET A 509 26.24 -7.50 -47.43
CA MET A 509 24.92 -8.17 -47.26
C MET A 509 24.75 -9.49 -46.44
N PRO A 510 23.61 -9.69 -45.70
CA PRO A 510 22.32 -9.93 -46.35
C PRO A 510 21.02 -9.36 -45.71
N SER A 511 20.06 -9.22 -46.63
CA SER A 511 18.60 -9.15 -46.58
C SER A 511 17.85 -9.38 -45.26
N ALA A 512 16.89 -8.49 -45.01
CA ALA A 512 15.86 -8.59 -43.97
C ALA A 512 14.87 -9.75 -44.20
N PRO A 513 14.35 -10.37 -43.12
CA PRO A 513 13.29 -11.37 -43.20
C PRO A 513 11.89 -10.75 -43.45
N PRO A 514 10.96 -11.50 -44.07
CA PRO A 514 9.63 -11.03 -44.41
C PRO A 514 8.71 -10.91 -43.18
N THR A 515 7.82 -9.91 -43.24
CA THR A 515 6.75 -9.64 -42.29
C THR A 515 5.78 -10.83 -42.15
N PRO A 516 5.39 -11.24 -40.93
CA PRO A 516 4.36 -12.27 -40.74
C PRO A 516 2.95 -11.79 -41.15
N PRO A 517 2.07 -12.69 -41.62
CA PRO A 517 0.71 -12.35 -42.02
C PRO A 517 -0.20 -12.09 -40.83
N THR A 518 -1.09 -11.11 -41.00
CA THR A 518 -2.18 -10.74 -40.10
C THR A 518 -3.13 -11.93 -39.85
N PRO A 519 -3.51 -12.25 -38.60
CA PRO A 519 -4.51 -13.27 -38.31
C PRO A 519 -5.92 -12.84 -38.76
N PRO A 520 -6.76 -13.78 -39.23
CA PRO A 520 -8.14 -13.49 -39.62
C PRO A 520 -9.03 -13.20 -38.40
N GLY A 521 -9.98 -12.27 -38.62
CA GLY A 521 -10.88 -11.73 -37.62
C GLY A 521 -11.76 -12.75 -36.91
N ILE A 522 -11.90 -12.55 -35.61
CA ILE A 522 -12.85 -13.26 -34.75
C ILE A 522 -14.20 -12.53 -34.83
N GLN A 523 -15.24 -13.27 -35.21
CA GLN A 523 -16.62 -12.81 -35.17
C GLN A 523 -17.12 -12.62 -33.73
N PRO A 524 -18.08 -11.71 -33.48
CA PRO A 524 -18.63 -11.48 -32.14
C PRO A 524 -19.48 -12.68 -31.70
N ILE A 525 -19.16 -13.24 -30.54
CA ILE A 525 -20.04 -14.17 -29.81
C ILE A 525 -21.14 -13.34 -29.16
N GLY A 526 -22.39 -13.74 -29.40
CA GLY A 526 -23.59 -13.04 -28.96
C GLY A 526 -23.71 -12.92 -27.45
N SER A 527 -24.26 -11.78 -27.04
CA SER A 527 -24.73 -11.49 -25.69
C SER A 527 -25.85 -12.45 -25.30
N GLN A 528 -25.64 -13.24 -24.26
CA GLN A 528 -26.73 -13.86 -23.51
C GLN A 528 -27.03 -13.02 -22.27
N ASP A 529 -28.30 -12.68 -22.18
CA ASP A 529 -29.00 -11.93 -21.14
C ASP A 529 -29.06 -12.75 -19.83
N PRO A 530 -28.68 -12.20 -18.66
CA PRO A 530 -28.93 -12.86 -17.37
C PRO A 530 -30.02 -12.13 -16.60
N THR A 531 -31.29 -12.45 -16.89
CA THR A 531 -32.40 -12.21 -15.96
C THR A 531 -32.92 -13.53 -15.43
N ALA A 532 -32.44 -13.94 -14.25
CA ALA A 532 -33.15 -14.85 -13.35
C ALA A 532 -32.53 -14.78 -11.94
N LEU A 533 -33.18 -14.04 -11.05
CA LEU A 533 -32.96 -14.13 -9.60
C LEU A 533 -33.60 -15.41 -9.07
N PRO A 534 -32.92 -16.21 -8.22
CA PRO A 534 -33.57 -17.24 -7.43
C PRO A 534 -34.22 -16.63 -6.16
N PRO A 535 -35.26 -17.28 -5.61
CA PRO A 535 -36.06 -16.75 -4.50
C PRO A 535 -35.30 -16.76 -3.16
N GLN A 536 -35.52 -15.70 -2.38
CA GLN A 536 -35.10 -15.58 -0.99
C GLN A 536 -35.93 -16.53 -0.12
N ASP A 537 -35.24 -17.40 0.62
CA ASP A 537 -35.81 -18.19 1.71
C ASP A 537 -35.73 -17.37 3.00
N GLN A 538 -36.88 -16.87 3.46
CA GLN A 538 -37.08 -16.37 4.82
C GLN A 538 -37.41 -17.58 5.70
N ASP A 539 -36.57 -17.85 6.71
CA ASP A 539 -36.95 -18.30 8.05
C ASP A 539 -35.75 -18.95 8.77
N ARG A 540 -35.22 -18.27 9.79
CA ARG A 540 -34.91 -18.81 11.14
C ARG A 540 -34.11 -17.81 11.97
N TYR A 541 -34.76 -17.33 13.03
CA TYR A 541 -34.14 -16.72 14.22
C TYR A 541 -33.41 -17.77 15.07
#